data_AF-A0A3L6JDJ2-F1
#
_entry.id   AF-A0A3L6JDJ2-F1
#
_cell.length_a   1.000
_cell.length_b   1.000
_cell.length_c   1.000
_cell.angle_alpha   90.00
_cell.angle_beta   90.00
_cell.angle_gamma   90.00
#
_symmetry.space_group_name_H-M   'P 1'
#
loop_
_entity.id
_entity.type
_entity.pdbx_description
1 polymer ?
#
loop_
_entity_poly.entity_id
_entity_poly.type
_entity_poly.pdbx_seq_one_letter_code
_entity_poly.pdbx_strand_id
1 'polypeptide(L)'
;MAIDVSSPGVQNQQDSALKTVGKYFLHGATYSLLMTGFVIVWAFVLLFLVLIGSIIGLVLGGLIIIMGVGWANKTIAGYIWGITAKGAWTSLLGHGLLLLTGLIIVQIPWSFINTFFSSSSLQVYAVYTVVQFLLMAVIDGVLGKRVASMFEEASVASTPPHYLRRLPSV
;
A
#
# COMPACT_ATOMS: atom_id res chain seq x y z
N MET A 1 -43.84 7.51 1.38
CA MET A 1 -43.07 7.56 2.64
C MET A 1 -41.66 7.97 2.28
N ALA A 2 -41.34 9.27 2.38
CA ALA A 2 -40.00 9.77 2.10
C ALA A 2 -39.14 9.54 3.34
N ILE A 3 -38.03 8.80 3.19
CA ILE A 3 -37.04 8.67 4.26
C ILE A 3 -36.31 10.00 4.33
N ASP A 4 -36.47 10.71 5.44
CA ASP A 4 -35.74 11.95 5.68
C ASP A 4 -34.27 11.62 5.98
N VAL A 5 -33.44 11.77 4.96
CA VAL A 5 -31.99 11.49 5.00
C VAL A 5 -31.22 12.62 5.72
N SER A 6 -31.89 13.67 6.19
CA SER A 6 -31.26 14.82 6.85
C SER A 6 -30.98 14.63 8.35
N SER A 7 -31.16 13.41 8.88
CA SER A 7 -30.77 13.11 10.26
C SER A 7 -29.25 13.32 10.44
N PRO A 8 -28.81 14.13 11.41
CA PRO A 8 -27.40 14.48 11.61
C PRO A 8 -26.49 13.25 11.90
N GLY A 9 -27.07 12.10 12.27
CA GLY A 9 -26.33 10.84 12.39
C GLY A 9 -25.88 10.25 11.04
N VAL A 10 -26.66 10.44 9.97
CA VAL A 10 -26.37 9.88 8.63
C VAL A 10 -25.31 10.70 7.91
N GLN A 11 -25.36 12.04 8.01
CA GLN A 11 -24.35 12.93 7.43
C GLN A 11 -22.94 12.67 8.02
N ASN A 12 -22.84 12.53 9.36
CA ASN A 12 -21.57 12.23 10.03
C ASN A 12 -20.93 10.89 9.59
N GLN A 13 -21.74 9.89 9.23
CA GLN A 13 -21.23 8.61 8.73
C GLN A 13 -20.70 8.73 7.29
N GLN A 14 -21.41 9.46 6.43
CA GLN A 14 -21.01 9.66 5.03
C GLN A 14 -19.68 10.43 4.92
N ASP A 15 -19.50 11.48 5.72
CA ASP A 15 -18.28 12.27 5.75
C ASP A 15 -17.07 11.42 6.20
N SER A 16 -17.28 10.49 7.13
CA SER A 16 -16.27 9.54 7.59
C SER A 16 -15.86 8.53 6.50
N ALA A 17 -16.83 8.03 5.73
CA ALA A 17 -16.57 7.09 4.64
C ALA A 17 -15.77 7.74 3.51
N LEU A 18 -16.17 8.93 3.04
CA LEU A 18 -15.46 9.66 1.98
C LEU A 18 -14.04 10.02 2.39
N LYS A 19 -13.84 10.47 3.63
CA LYS A 19 -12.50 10.74 4.18
C LYS A 19 -11.63 9.49 4.19
N THR A 20 -12.21 8.34 4.49
CA THR A 20 -11.52 7.05 4.51
C THR A 20 -11.12 6.60 3.10
N VAL A 21 -12.04 6.70 2.13
CA VAL A 21 -11.74 6.42 0.71
C VAL A 21 -10.66 7.36 0.18
N GLY A 22 -10.75 8.65 0.50
CA GLY A 22 -9.72 9.64 0.15
C GLY A 22 -8.34 9.30 0.71
N LYS A 23 -8.25 8.77 1.94
CA LYS A 23 -7.00 8.26 2.50
C LYS A 23 -6.46 7.04 1.76
N TYR A 24 -7.33 6.11 1.35
CA TYR A 24 -6.90 4.96 0.55
C TYR A 24 -6.36 5.40 -0.81
N PHE A 25 -7.10 6.27 -1.50
CA PHE A 25 -6.65 6.86 -2.76
C PHE A 25 -5.29 7.56 -2.60
N LEU A 26 -5.14 8.42 -1.58
CA LEU A 26 -3.88 9.13 -1.33
C LEU A 26 -2.72 8.16 -1.06
N HIS A 27 -2.97 7.08 -0.31
CA HIS A 27 -1.95 6.05 -0.08
C HIS A 27 -1.52 5.41 -1.39
N GLY A 28 -2.43 4.82 -2.16
CA GLY A 28 -2.05 4.11 -3.38
C GLY A 28 -1.53 5.03 -4.48
N ALA A 29 -2.03 6.27 -4.60
CA ALA A 29 -1.49 7.26 -5.53
C ALA A 29 -0.05 7.65 -5.17
N THR A 30 0.23 7.91 -3.89
CA THR A 30 1.59 8.21 -3.41
C THR A 30 2.52 7.02 -3.67
N TYR A 31 2.05 5.81 -3.36
CA TYR A 31 2.79 4.59 -3.59
C TYR A 31 3.08 4.37 -5.08
N SER A 32 2.10 4.56 -5.96
CA SER A 32 2.23 4.43 -7.41
C SER A 32 3.26 5.41 -7.99
N LEU A 33 3.22 6.68 -7.57
CA LEU A 33 4.20 7.69 -8.01
C LEU A 33 5.62 7.35 -7.54
N LEU A 34 5.78 6.97 -6.26
CA LEU A 34 7.07 6.57 -5.70
C LEU A 34 7.61 5.34 -6.42
N MET A 35 6.78 4.31 -6.64
CA MET A 35 7.17 3.09 -7.32
C MET A 35 7.47 3.33 -8.80
N THR A 36 6.81 4.28 -9.46
CA THR A 36 7.15 4.67 -10.85
C THR A 36 8.58 5.19 -10.92
N GLY A 37 8.93 6.14 -10.04
CA GLY A 37 10.30 6.64 -9.95
C GLY A 37 11.30 5.54 -9.59
N PHE A 38 10.95 4.70 -8.62
CA PHE A 38 11.77 3.57 -8.20
C PHE A 38 12.05 2.60 -9.36
N VAL A 39 11.02 2.19 -10.11
CA VAL A 39 11.15 1.27 -11.26
C VAL A 39 12.04 1.84 -12.35
N ILE A 40 11.96 3.13 -12.64
CA ILE A 40 12.83 3.79 -13.64
C ILE A 40 14.29 3.67 -13.22
N VAL A 41 14.62 4.09 -11.99
CA VAL A 41 16.00 3.97 -11.47
C VAL A 41 16.43 2.50 -11.47
N TRP A 42 15.52 1.62 -11.08
CA TRP A 42 15.77 0.21 -10.94
C TRP A 42 16.04 -0.50 -12.27
N ALA A 43 15.40 -0.08 -13.36
CA ALA A 43 15.63 -0.61 -14.69
C ALA A 43 17.10 -0.43 -15.14
N PHE A 44 17.70 0.73 -14.83
CA PHE A 44 19.12 0.98 -15.13
C PHE A 44 20.05 0.13 -14.25
N VAL A 45 19.72 -0.03 -12.96
CA VAL A 45 20.49 -0.88 -12.05
C VAL A 45 20.47 -2.34 -12.52
N LEU A 46 19.31 -2.87 -12.87
CA LEU A 46 19.18 -4.24 -13.39
C LEU A 46 19.92 -4.42 -14.71
N LEU A 47 19.83 -3.45 -15.63
CA LEU A 47 20.58 -3.50 -16.88
C LEU A 47 22.08 -3.66 -16.62
N PHE A 48 22.64 -2.85 -15.72
CA PHE A 48 24.06 -2.92 -15.35
C PHE A 48 24.43 -4.25 -14.67
N LEU A 49 23.60 -4.71 -13.72
CA LEU A 49 23.81 -5.99 -13.02
C LEU A 49 23.77 -7.19 -13.98
N VAL A 50 22.89 -7.17 -14.97
CA VAL A 50 22.80 -8.22 -15.99
C VAL A 50 24.02 -8.18 -16.92
N LEU A 51 24.47 -6.98 -17.34
CA LEU A 51 25.63 -6.81 -18.22
C LEU A 51 26.95 -7.24 -17.58
N ILE A 52 27.14 -7.00 -16.28
CA ILE A 52 28.32 -7.46 -15.53
C ILE A 52 28.29 -8.98 -15.32
N GLY A 53 27.14 -9.60 -15.56
CA GLY A 53 27.01 -11.04 -15.63
C GLY A 53 26.75 -11.62 -14.24
N SER A 54 25.49 -11.95 -13.98
CA SER A 54 25.11 -13.25 -13.44
C SER A 54 23.68 -13.25 -12.91
N ILE A 55 23.18 -14.46 -12.71
CA ILE A 55 22.03 -14.79 -11.86
C ILE A 55 22.12 -14.12 -10.47
N ILE A 56 23.34 -13.90 -9.94
CA ILE A 56 23.54 -13.26 -8.62
C ILE A 56 23.04 -11.81 -8.64
N GLY A 57 23.33 -11.06 -9.70
CA GLY A 57 22.84 -9.68 -9.86
C GLY A 57 21.31 -9.61 -9.88
N LEU A 58 20.66 -10.56 -10.56
CA LEU A 58 19.19 -10.66 -10.57
C LEU A 58 18.62 -10.98 -9.18
N VAL A 59 19.23 -11.91 -8.44
CA VAL A 59 18.78 -12.28 -7.08
C VAL A 59 18.93 -11.10 -6.11
N LEU A 60 20.11 -10.48 -6.07
CA LEU A 60 20.35 -9.30 -5.24
C LEU A 60 19.39 -8.16 -5.63
N GLY A 61 19.16 -8.00 -6.92
CA GLY A 61 18.24 -7.00 -7.41
C GLY A 61 16.80 -7.23 -6.98
N GLY A 62 16.32 -8.47 -7.04
CA GLY A 62 15.00 -8.84 -6.53
C GLY A 62 14.86 -8.58 -5.02
N LEU A 63 15.88 -8.92 -4.23
CA LEU A 63 15.87 -8.64 -2.79
C LEU A 63 15.79 -7.14 -2.49
N ILE A 64 16.54 -6.32 -3.22
CA ILE A 64 16.50 -4.85 -3.06
C ILE A 64 15.13 -4.29 -3.45
N ILE A 65 14.50 -4.76 -4.53
CA ILE A 65 13.12 -4.38 -4.88
C ILE A 65 12.17 -4.70 -3.74
N ILE A 66 12.23 -5.93 -3.22
CA ILE A 66 11.34 -6.37 -2.15
C ILE A 66 11.52 -5.48 -0.92
N MET A 67 12.76 -5.22 -0.50
CA MET A 67 13.03 -4.32 0.62
C MET A 67 12.56 -2.89 0.36
N GLY A 68 12.76 -2.37 -0.85
CA GLY A 68 12.31 -1.05 -1.27
C GLY A 68 10.78 -0.90 -1.23
N VAL A 69 10.06 -1.89 -1.76
CA VAL A 69 8.59 -1.98 -1.69
C VAL A 69 8.10 -2.00 -0.24
N GLY A 70 8.71 -2.84 0.60
CA GLY A 70 8.35 -2.93 2.02
C GLY A 70 8.62 -1.63 2.78
N TRP A 71 9.75 -0.99 2.51
CA TRP A 71 10.13 0.30 3.10
C TRP A 71 9.19 1.42 2.66
N ALA A 72 8.88 1.52 1.36
CA ALA A 72 7.98 2.53 0.84
C ALA A 72 6.58 2.40 1.45
N ASN A 73 6.02 1.18 1.48
CA ASN A 73 4.70 0.94 2.08
C ASN A 73 4.69 1.26 3.58
N LYS A 74 5.69 0.81 4.34
CA LYS A 74 5.82 1.14 5.76
C LYS A 74 5.84 2.65 5.99
N THR A 75 6.62 3.37 5.20
CA THR A 75 6.79 4.81 5.31
C THR A 75 5.47 5.54 5.02
N ILE A 76 4.80 5.20 3.92
CA ILE A 76 3.50 5.79 3.53
C ILE A 76 2.42 5.45 4.56
N ALA A 77 2.39 4.20 5.06
CA ALA A 77 1.46 3.78 6.09
C ALA A 77 1.68 4.53 7.42
N GLY A 78 2.93 4.77 7.80
CA GLY A 78 3.27 5.60 8.96
C GLY A 78 2.74 7.04 8.80
N TYR A 79 2.96 7.66 7.65
CA TYR A 79 2.54 9.05 7.41
C TYR A 79 1.02 9.23 7.29
N ILE A 80 0.33 8.35 6.56
CA ILE A 80 -1.11 8.52 6.26
C ILE A 80 -1.99 7.88 7.35
N TRP A 81 -1.56 6.74 7.89
CA TRP A 81 -2.37 5.91 8.78
C TRP A 81 -1.83 5.89 10.22
N GLY A 82 -0.64 6.39 10.49
CA GLY A 82 -0.03 6.33 11.83
C GLY A 82 0.43 4.92 12.22
N ILE A 83 0.51 3.99 11.27
CA ILE A 83 0.88 2.59 11.54
C ILE A 83 2.40 2.52 11.75
N THR A 84 2.80 2.06 12.93
CA THR A 84 4.22 1.85 13.26
C THR A 84 4.59 0.39 13.09
N ALA A 85 5.11 0.04 11.90
CA ALA A 85 5.57 -1.30 11.61
C ALA A 85 7.01 -1.54 12.11
N LYS A 86 7.33 -2.80 12.43
CA LYS A 86 8.67 -3.21 12.92
C LYS A 86 9.81 -2.70 12.04
N GLY A 87 10.91 -2.29 12.68
CA GLY A 87 12.12 -1.77 12.04
C GLY A 87 13.09 -2.81 11.47
N ALA A 88 12.94 -4.09 11.85
CA ALA A 88 13.89 -5.13 11.48
C ALA A 88 13.91 -5.40 9.96
N TRP A 89 15.10 -5.68 9.41
CA TRP A 89 15.27 -5.94 7.97
C TRP A 89 14.45 -7.15 7.49
N THR A 90 14.29 -8.19 8.32
CA THR A 90 13.44 -9.35 8.04
C THR A 90 11.95 -8.96 7.95
N SER A 91 11.52 -8.01 8.78
CA SER A 91 10.17 -7.46 8.72
C SER A 91 9.95 -6.69 7.43
N LEU A 92 10.93 -5.90 6.98
CA LEU A 92 10.86 -5.17 5.70
C LEU A 92 10.77 -6.13 4.51
N LEU A 93 11.55 -7.22 4.53
CA LEU A 93 11.46 -8.26 3.50
C LEU A 93 10.08 -8.92 3.48
N GLY A 94 9.56 -9.32 4.64
CA GLY A 94 8.21 -9.91 4.74
C GLY A 94 7.12 -8.96 4.27
N HIS A 95 7.21 -7.69 4.67
CA HIS A 95 6.33 -6.60 4.21
C HIS A 95 6.34 -6.50 2.69
N GLY A 96 7.54 -6.39 2.12
CA GLY A 96 7.75 -6.21 0.71
C GLY A 96 7.25 -7.39 -0.10
N LEU A 97 7.55 -8.61 0.36
CA LEU A 97 7.19 -9.83 -0.34
C LEU A 97 5.67 -10.02 -0.35
N LEU A 98 5.01 -9.80 0.80
CA LEU A 98 3.56 -9.93 0.91
C LEU A 98 2.85 -8.87 0.06
N LEU A 99 3.31 -7.62 0.11
CA LEU A 99 2.74 -6.55 -0.71
C LEU A 99 2.96 -6.79 -2.20
N LEU A 100 4.18 -7.12 -2.62
CA LEU A 100 4.49 -7.40 -4.02
C LEU A 100 3.64 -8.55 -4.57
N THR A 101 3.49 -9.63 -3.78
CA THR A 101 2.62 -10.75 -4.14
C THR A 101 1.16 -10.30 -4.30
N GLY A 102 0.64 -9.51 -3.36
CA GLY A 102 -0.71 -8.95 -3.45
C GLY A 102 -0.91 -8.07 -4.69
N LEU A 103 0.06 -7.20 -4.99
CA LEU A 103 0.02 -6.31 -6.17
C LEU A 103 0.04 -7.13 -7.47
N ILE A 104 0.87 -8.17 -7.56
CA ILE A 104 0.89 -9.08 -8.71
C ILE A 104 -0.47 -9.75 -8.90
N ILE A 105 -1.07 -10.28 -7.83
CA ILE A 105 -2.39 -10.93 -7.89
C ILE A 105 -3.46 -9.97 -8.41
N VAL A 106 -3.49 -8.73 -7.91
CA VAL A 106 -4.43 -7.70 -8.36
C VAL A 106 -4.17 -7.30 -9.81
N GLN A 107 -2.91 -7.26 -10.24
CA GLN A 107 -2.51 -6.83 -11.58
C GLN A 107 -2.80 -7.88 -12.67
N ILE A 108 -2.86 -9.18 -12.32
CA ILE A 108 -3.11 -10.26 -13.30
C ILE A 108 -4.46 -10.05 -14.02
N PRO A 109 -5.63 -9.95 -13.34
CA PRO A 109 -6.91 -9.68 -13.99
C PRO A 109 -6.87 -8.39 -14.83
N TRP A 110 -6.22 -7.35 -14.31
CA TRP A 110 -6.15 -6.07 -14.98
C TRP A 110 -5.35 -6.12 -16.28
N SER A 111 -4.31 -6.96 -16.34
CA SER A 111 -3.49 -7.15 -17.54
C SER A 111 -4.28 -7.76 -18.70
N PHE A 112 -5.29 -8.60 -18.42
CA PHE A 112 -6.22 -9.07 -19.43
C PHE A 112 -7.07 -7.93 -19.99
N ILE A 113 -7.61 -7.06 -19.12
CA ILE A 113 -8.40 -5.89 -19.54
C ILE A 113 -7.55 -4.95 -20.41
N ASN A 114 -6.31 -4.67 -20.01
CA ASN A 114 -5.38 -3.85 -20.79
C ASN A 114 -5.23 -4.35 -22.24
N THR A 115 -5.22 -5.67 -22.44
CA THR A 115 -5.06 -6.29 -23.77
C THR A 115 -6.28 -6.03 -24.67
N PHE A 116 -7.49 -5.94 -24.10
CA PHE A 116 -8.69 -5.58 -24.86
C PHE A 116 -8.68 -4.10 -25.27
N PHE A 117 -8.18 -3.22 -24.40
CA PHE A 117 -8.15 -1.78 -24.68
C PHE A 117 -6.93 -1.32 -25.48
N SER A 118 -5.87 -2.13 -25.59
CA SER A 118 -4.64 -1.74 -26.31
C SER A 118 -4.83 -1.53 -27.82
N SER A 119 -5.87 -2.10 -28.42
CA SER A 119 -6.22 -1.89 -29.84
C SER A 119 -7.25 -0.78 -30.06
N SER A 120 -7.66 -0.07 -28.99
CA SER A 120 -8.63 1.02 -29.10
C SER A 120 -7.99 2.30 -29.63
N SER A 121 -8.80 3.28 -30.01
CA SER A 121 -8.29 4.60 -30.37
C SER A 121 -7.57 5.25 -29.19
N LEU A 122 -6.62 6.15 -29.46
CA LEU A 122 -5.83 6.84 -28.43
C LEU A 122 -6.71 7.53 -27.38
N GLN A 123 -7.83 8.13 -27.80
CA GLN A 123 -8.77 8.82 -26.91
C GLN A 123 -9.43 7.85 -25.93
N VAL A 124 -9.90 6.70 -26.43
CA VAL A 124 -10.51 5.66 -25.60
C VAL A 124 -9.49 5.08 -24.63
N TYR A 125 -8.28 4.79 -25.12
CA TYR A 125 -7.20 4.28 -24.28
C TYR A 125 -6.80 5.26 -23.17
N ALA A 126 -6.70 6.56 -23.47
CA ALA A 126 -6.37 7.58 -22.48
C ALA A 126 -7.43 7.68 -21.36
N VAL A 127 -8.72 7.70 -21.72
CA VAL A 127 -9.82 7.69 -20.74
C VAL A 127 -9.75 6.43 -19.87
N TYR A 128 -9.52 5.28 -20.49
CA TYR A 128 -9.33 4.01 -19.79
C TYR A 128 -8.17 4.07 -18.79
N THR A 129 -6.99 4.57 -19.19
CA THR A 129 -5.82 4.67 -18.30
C THR A 129 -6.08 5.57 -17.10
N VAL A 130 -6.81 6.69 -17.28
CA VAL A 130 -7.17 7.57 -16.17
C VAL A 130 -8.10 6.86 -15.19
N VAL A 131 -9.16 6.20 -15.69
CA VAL A 131 -10.11 5.45 -14.85
C VAL A 131 -9.40 4.31 -14.12
N GLN A 132 -8.55 3.57 -14.84
CA GLN A 132 -7.69 2.54 -14.27
C GLN A 132 -6.85 3.09 -13.11
N PHE A 133 -6.13 4.19 -13.32
CA PHE A 133 -5.27 4.77 -12.30
C PHE A 133 -6.06 5.13 -11.04
N LEU A 134 -7.23 5.74 -11.19
CA LEU A 134 -8.08 6.11 -10.06
C LEU A 134 -8.54 4.88 -9.25
N LEU A 135 -8.99 3.83 -9.94
CA LEU A 135 -9.45 2.59 -9.29
C LEU A 135 -8.29 1.84 -8.63
N MET A 136 -7.18 1.68 -9.34
CA MET A 136 -6.00 0.97 -8.85
C MET A 136 -5.36 1.69 -7.66
N ALA A 137 -5.30 3.03 -7.66
CA ALA A 137 -4.82 3.78 -6.51
C ALA A 137 -5.63 3.50 -5.23
N VAL A 138 -6.96 3.32 -5.33
CA VAL A 138 -7.76 2.92 -4.15
C VAL A 138 -7.44 1.49 -3.73
N ILE A 139 -7.40 0.55 -4.68
CA ILE A 139 -7.14 -0.87 -4.41
C ILE A 139 -5.75 -1.07 -3.77
N ASP A 140 -4.73 -0.46 -4.37
CA ASP A 140 -3.35 -0.51 -3.88
C ASP A 140 -3.24 0.11 -2.49
N GLY A 141 -3.95 1.22 -2.24
CA GLY A 141 -4.01 1.83 -0.91
C GLY A 141 -4.65 0.92 0.14
N VAL A 142 -5.72 0.20 -0.21
CA VAL A 142 -6.35 -0.80 0.67
C VAL A 142 -5.38 -1.94 0.96
N LEU A 143 -4.72 -2.47 -0.07
CA LEU A 143 -3.77 -3.56 0.06
C LEU A 143 -2.55 -3.16 0.91
N GLY A 144 -1.95 -2.00 0.61
CA GLY A 144 -0.81 -1.44 1.33
C GLY A 144 -1.10 -1.23 2.82
N LYS A 145 -2.25 -0.64 3.16
CA LYS A 145 -2.69 -0.50 4.55
C LYS A 145 -2.87 -1.85 5.23
N ARG A 146 -3.53 -2.82 4.58
CA ARG A 146 -3.75 -4.16 5.15
C ARG A 146 -2.43 -4.84 5.45
N VAL A 147 -1.50 -4.85 4.50
CA VAL A 147 -0.16 -5.41 4.71
C VAL A 147 0.56 -4.67 5.84
N ALA A 148 0.49 -3.34 5.89
CA ALA A 148 1.11 -2.57 6.97
C ALA A 148 0.59 -2.96 8.35
N SER A 149 -0.74 -3.08 8.50
CA SER A 149 -1.38 -3.45 9.76
C SER A 149 -1.01 -4.85 10.25
N MET A 150 -0.66 -5.78 9.36
CA MET A 150 -0.24 -7.13 9.76
C MET A 150 1.12 -7.17 10.46
N PHE A 151 1.94 -6.12 10.33
CA PHE A 151 3.22 -6.03 11.03
C PHE A 151 3.30 -4.78 11.91
N GLU A 152 2.15 -4.20 12.25
CA GLU A 152 2.07 -3.20 13.30
C GLU A 152 2.68 -3.81 14.57
N GLU A 153 3.60 -3.07 15.20
CA GLU A 153 4.06 -3.47 16.52
C GLU A 153 2.84 -3.48 17.42
N ALA A 154 2.55 -4.63 18.04
CA ALA A 154 1.59 -4.68 19.12
C ALA A 154 2.05 -3.63 20.12
N SER A 155 1.35 -2.49 20.15
CA SER A 155 1.67 -1.40 21.05
C SER A 155 1.74 -2.04 22.41
N VAL A 156 2.95 -2.09 22.95
CA VAL A 156 3.19 -2.76 24.23
C VAL A 156 2.19 -2.11 25.16
N ALA A 157 1.20 -2.90 25.58
CA ALA A 157 0.28 -2.55 26.64
C ALA A 157 1.12 -2.52 27.93
N SER A 158 2.02 -1.54 28.02
CA SER A 158 2.77 -1.15 29.21
C SER A 158 2.00 -0.11 30.01
N THR A 159 0.68 0.00 29.80
CA THR A 159 -0.19 0.42 30.88
C THR A 159 -0.48 -0.84 31.69
N PRO A 160 0.29 -1.15 32.75
CA PRO A 160 -0.16 -2.15 33.70
C PRO A 160 -1.60 -1.78 34.11
N PRO A 161 -2.52 -2.75 34.25
CA PRO A 161 -3.88 -2.45 34.67
C PRO A 161 -3.80 -1.58 35.92
N HIS A 162 -4.42 -0.39 35.87
CA HIS A 162 -4.45 0.62 36.94
C HIS A 162 -4.99 0.07 38.29
N TYR A 163 -5.45 -1.18 38.31
CA TYR A 163 -5.92 -1.92 39.48
C TYR A 163 -4.81 -2.43 40.41
N LEU A 164 -3.52 -2.43 40.02
CA LEU A 164 -2.43 -2.77 40.96
C LEU A 164 -1.97 -1.60 41.84
N ARG A 165 -2.68 -0.45 41.84
CA ARG A 165 -2.29 0.76 42.58
C ARG A 165 -3.12 1.05 43.84
N ARG A 166 -3.68 0.04 44.51
CA ARG A 166 -4.21 0.18 45.90
C ARG A 166 -4.19 -1.15 46.64
N LEU A 167 -3.04 -1.53 47.20
CA LEU A 167 -3.06 -2.30 48.44
C LEU A 167 -2.68 -1.33 49.56
N PRO A 168 -3.56 -1.10 50.55
CA PRO A 168 -3.23 -0.28 51.71
C PRO A 168 -2.08 -0.95 52.48
N SER A 169 -1.04 -0.18 52.79
CA SER A 169 0.00 -0.59 53.73
C SER A 169 -0.64 -0.77 55.11
N VAL A 170 -0.58 -2.01 55.62
CA VAL A 170 -0.89 -2.36 57.01
C VAL A 170 0.29 -1.99 57.89
#